data_AF-A0A1Z9AFV4-F1
#
_entry.id   AF-A0A1Z9AFV4-F1
#
_cell.length_a   1.000
_cell.length_b   1.000
_cell.length_c   1.000
_cell.angle_alpha   90.00
_cell.angle_beta   90.00
_cell.angle_gamma   90.00
#
_symmetry.space_group_name_H-M   'P 1'
#
loop_
_entity.id
_entity.type
_entity.pdbx_description
1 polymer ?
#
loop_
_entity_poly.entity_id
_entity_poly.type
_entity_poly.pdbx_seq_one_letter_code
_entity_poly.pdbx_strand_id
1 'polypeptide(L)'
;MDNIFNELDRLRTEAMLLLSKKNELERKIIKLLKKQHTVDRVETSERIYMLRKKTEINENEETITRLLNYLHRKGKNTKNIREWKNKMFSKPRRKTVLVVYKKSD
;
A
#
# COMPACT_ATOMS: atom_id res chain seq x y z
N MET A 1 38.42 20.28 9.39
CA MET A 1 37.31 19.38 9.03
C MET A 1 37.75 17.99 9.47
N ASP A 2 37.03 17.38 10.40
CA ASP A 2 37.45 16.15 11.06
C ASP A 2 37.43 14.97 10.09
N ASN A 3 38.54 14.22 10.04
CA ASN A 3 38.68 13.05 9.16
C ASN A 3 37.55 12.02 9.35
N ILE A 4 37.02 11.92 10.57
CA ILE A 4 35.87 11.08 10.92
C ILE A 4 34.60 11.50 10.18
N PHE A 5 34.34 12.80 10.05
CA PHE A 5 33.17 13.31 9.34
C PHE A 5 33.28 13.06 7.83
N ASN A 6 34.47 13.23 7.26
CA ASN A 6 34.71 12.94 5.84
C ASN A 6 34.54 11.44 5.53
N GLU A 7 34.97 10.57 6.44
CA GLU A 7 34.80 9.12 6.31
C GLU A 7 33.33 8.70 6.44
N LEU A 8 32.59 9.28 7.38
CA LEU A 8 31.13 9.08 7.52
C LEU A 8 30.37 9.50 6.25
N ASP A 9 30.69 10.65 5.68
CA ASP A 9 30.01 11.15 4.48
C ASP A 9 30.32 10.29 3.24
N ARG A 10 31.55 9.80 3.14
CA ARG A 10 31.95 8.82 2.11
C ARG A 10 31.16 7.52 2.25
N LEU A 11 31.09 6.94 3.45
CA LEU A 11 30.33 5.71 3.72
C LEU A 11 28.84 5.90 3.45
N ARG A 12 28.28 7.06 3.81
CA ARG A 12 26.88 7.41 3.49
C ARG A 12 26.63 7.42 1.99
N THR A 13 27.53 8.06 1.23
CA THR A 13 27.42 8.15 -0.23
C THR A 13 27.51 6.76 -0.88
N GLU A 14 28.44 5.93 -0.41
CA GLU A 14 28.58 4.54 -0.85
C GLU A 14 27.33 3.70 -0.52
N ALA A 15 26.78 3.84 0.69
CA ALA A 15 25.54 3.17 1.07
C ALA A 15 24.36 3.58 0.18
N MET A 16 24.24 4.87 -0.15
CA MET A 16 23.21 5.36 -1.08
C MET A 16 23.36 4.80 -2.50
N LEU A 17 24.60 4.69 -2.99
CA LEU A 17 24.90 4.07 -4.29
C LEU A 17 24.54 2.58 -4.29
N LEU A 18 24.90 1.85 -3.23
CA LEU A 18 24.54 0.44 -3.07
C LEU A 18 23.02 0.25 -3.00
N LEU A 19 22.31 1.11 -2.28
CA LEU A 19 20.85 1.09 -2.20
C LEU A 19 20.19 1.33 -3.57
N SER A 20 20.70 2.31 -4.32
CA SER A 20 20.24 2.59 -5.68
C SER A 20 20.44 1.38 -6.60
N LYS A 21 21.64 0.78 -6.57
CA LYS A 21 21.99 -0.42 -7.34
C LYS A 21 21.11 -1.61 -6.97
N LYS A 22 20.84 -1.82 -5.67
CA LYS A 22 19.91 -2.83 -5.16
C LYS A 22 18.51 -2.63 -5.75
N ASN A 23 17.97 -1.41 -5.69
CA ASN A 23 16.64 -1.10 -6.22
C ASN A 23 16.55 -1.29 -7.74
N GLU A 24 17.63 -0.98 -8.48
CA GLU A 24 17.68 -1.22 -9.91
C GLU A 24 17.66 -2.73 -10.24
N LEU A 25 18.42 -3.53 -9.48
CA LEU A 25 18.42 -4.99 -9.59
C LEU A 25 17.05 -5.58 -9.25
N GLU A 26 16.41 -5.14 -8.17
CA GLU A 26 15.05 -5.55 -7.81
C GLU A 26 14.06 -5.26 -8.95
N ARG A 27 14.14 -4.08 -9.58
CA ARG A 27 13.30 -3.74 -10.76
C ARG A 27 13.57 -4.67 -11.94
N LYS A 28 14.82 -5.01 -12.21
CA LYS A 28 15.19 -5.96 -13.29
C LYS A 28 14.66 -7.36 -13.00
N ILE A 29 14.81 -7.84 -11.76
CA ILE A 29 14.29 -9.12 -11.29
C ILE A 29 12.77 -9.16 -11.44
N ILE A 30 12.04 -8.14 -10.98
CA ILE A 30 10.58 -8.04 -11.13
C ILE A 30 10.18 -8.08 -12.61
N LYS A 31 10.90 -7.37 -13.49
CA LYS A 31 10.64 -7.40 -14.95
C LYS A 31 10.87 -8.79 -15.55
N LEU A 32 11.89 -9.51 -15.12
CA LEU A 32 12.18 -10.88 -15.57
C LEU A 32 11.14 -11.88 -15.06
N LEU A 33 10.77 -11.79 -13.78
CA LEU A 33 9.71 -12.61 -13.18
C LEU A 33 8.37 -12.40 -13.90
N LYS A 34 8.01 -11.16 -14.22
CA LYS A 34 6.80 -10.86 -15.03
C LYS A 34 6.83 -11.42 -16.46
N LYS A 35 8.01 -11.70 -17.01
CA LYS A 35 8.16 -12.32 -18.34
C LYS A 35 8.04 -13.84 -18.28
N GLN A 36 8.18 -14.46 -17.11
CA GLN A 36 7.91 -15.89 -16.93
C GLN A 36 6.39 -16.08 -16.86
N HIS A 37 5.83 -16.79 -17.85
CA HIS A 37 4.38 -17.09 -17.95
C HIS A 37 3.82 -17.91 -16.76
N THR A 38 4.66 -18.36 -15.84
CA THR A 38 4.32 -19.13 -14.64
C THR A 38 4.24 -18.30 -13.36
N VAL A 39 4.65 -17.02 -13.39
CA VAL A 39 4.63 -16.14 -12.22
C VAL A 39 3.52 -15.08 -12.40
N ASP A 40 2.31 -15.42 -11.95
CA ASP A 40 1.13 -14.55 -12.06
C ASP A 40 1.17 -13.33 -11.12
N ARG A 41 2.07 -13.31 -10.12
CA ARG A 41 2.21 -12.16 -9.22
C ARG A 41 3.59 -12.03 -8.59
N VAL A 42 4.10 -10.81 -8.57
CA VAL A 42 5.26 -10.42 -7.77
C VAL A 42 4.76 -9.46 -6.69
N GLU A 43 4.77 -9.89 -5.44
CA GLU A 43 4.40 -9.06 -4.28
C GLU A 43 5.54 -8.08 -3.99
N THR A 44 5.38 -6.83 -4.40
CA THR A 44 6.37 -5.78 -4.12
C THR A 44 6.09 -5.11 -2.78
N SER A 45 7.10 -4.50 -2.16
CA SER A 45 6.97 -3.74 -0.92
C SER A 45 5.89 -2.66 -1.00
N GLU A 46 5.71 -2.02 -2.18
CA GLU A 46 4.64 -1.05 -2.41
C GLU A 46 3.25 -1.69 -2.39
N ARG A 47 3.09 -2.92 -2.88
CA ARG A 47 1.83 -3.67 -2.82
C ARG A 47 1.49 -4.04 -1.38
N ILE A 48 2.47 -4.51 -0.61
CA ILE A 48 2.32 -4.82 0.83
C ILE A 48 1.92 -3.56 1.60
N TYR A 49 2.58 -2.42 1.34
CA TYR A 49 2.22 -1.14 1.94
C TYR A 49 0.80 -0.70 1.57
N MET A 50 0.41 -0.81 0.30
CA MET A 50 -0.96 -0.51 -0.13
C MET A 50 -2.02 -1.44 0.49
N LEU A 51 -1.70 -2.72 0.67
CA LEU A 51 -2.58 -3.69 1.32
C LEU A 51 -2.74 -3.36 2.81
N ARG A 52 -1.64 -3.12 3.53
CA ARG A 52 -1.68 -2.68 4.93
C ARG A 52 -2.49 -1.40 5.11
N LYS A 53 -2.25 -0.40 4.26
CA LYS A 53 -3.02 0.85 4.24
C LYS A 53 -4.49 0.62 3.92
N LYS A 54 -4.83 -0.36 3.07
CA LYS A 54 -6.23 -0.72 2.78
C LYS A 54 -6.90 -1.37 3.99
N THR A 55 -6.19 -2.21 4.73
CA THR A 55 -6.70 -2.82 5.97
C THR A 55 -6.94 -1.76 7.04
N GLU A 56 -5.99 -0.84 7.25
CA GLU A 56 -6.12 0.26 8.19
C GLU A 56 -7.26 1.23 7.83
N ILE A 57 -7.43 1.55 6.53
CA ILE A 57 -8.58 2.32 6.06
C ILE A 57 -9.90 1.61 6.38
N ASN A 58 -9.94 0.28 6.28
CA ASN A 58 -11.13 -0.52 6.57
C ASN A 58 -11.48 -0.48 8.07
N GLU A 59 -10.50 -0.61 8.95
CA GLU A 59 -10.69 -0.55 10.42
C GLU A 59 -11.18 0.84 10.88
N ASN A 60 -10.61 1.91 10.31
CA ASN A 60 -11.05 3.28 10.57
C ASN A 60 -12.47 3.53 10.06
N GLU A 61 -12.79 3.07 8.84
CA GLU A 61 -14.14 3.18 8.27
C GLU A 61 -15.17 2.42 9.12
N GLU A 62 -14.82 1.23 9.60
CA GLU A 62 -15.66 0.40 10.44
C GLU A 62 -15.91 1.05 11.82
N THR A 63 -14.87 1.63 12.42
CA THR A 63 -14.98 2.37 13.70
C THR A 63 -15.93 3.56 13.58
N ILE A 64 -15.83 4.35 12.51
CA ILE A 64 -16.74 5.48 12.24
C ILE A 64 -18.17 4.97 12.01
N THR A 65 -18.33 3.81 11.38
CA THR A 65 -19.65 3.18 11.20
C THR A 65 -20.28 2.79 12.53
N ARG A 66 -19.50 2.21 13.45
CA ARG A 66 -19.96 1.87 14.81
C ARG A 66 -20.36 3.13 15.59
N LEU A 67 -19.57 4.21 15.50
CA LEU A 67 -19.87 5.49 16.12
C LEU A 67 -21.17 6.11 15.57
N LEU A 68 -21.36 6.09 14.25
CA LEU A 68 -22.58 6.57 13.59
C LEU A 68 -23.82 5.81 14.09
N ASN A 69 -23.72 4.48 14.19
CA ASN A 69 -24.81 3.65 14.69
C ASN A 69 -25.14 3.96 16.15
N TYR A 70 -24.12 4.17 16.99
CA TYR A 70 -24.31 4.56 18.38
C TYR A 70 -25.00 5.92 18.51
N LEU A 71 -24.52 6.94 17.78
CA LEU A 71 -25.10 8.29 17.80
C LEU A 71 -26.54 8.31 17.28
N HIS A 72 -26.83 7.52 16.25
CA HIS A 72 -28.19 7.36 15.72
C HIS A 72 -29.14 6.75 16.76
N ARG A 73 -28.71 5.70 17.48
CA ARG A 73 -29.48 5.10 18.59
C ARG A 73 -29.74 6.07 19.74
N LYS A 74 -28.88 7.08 19.91
CA LYS A 74 -29.04 8.16 20.89
C LYS A 74 -29.85 9.35 20.36
N GLY A 75 -30.45 9.24 19.18
CA GLY A 75 -31.26 10.30 18.56
C GLY A 75 -30.45 11.52 18.11
N LYS A 76 -29.12 11.39 17.97
CA LYS A 76 -28.27 12.51 17.54
C LYS A 76 -28.29 12.64 16.01
N ASN A 77 -28.19 13.88 15.52
CA ASN A 77 -28.08 14.14 14.08
C ASN A 77 -26.68 13.72 13.59
N THR A 78 -26.65 12.76 12.68
CA THR A 78 -25.40 12.20 12.11
C THR A 78 -25.17 12.57 10.64
N LYS A 79 -25.97 13.47 10.06
CA LYS A 79 -25.92 13.80 8.62
C LYS A 79 -24.53 14.26 8.18
N ASN A 80 -23.95 15.22 8.91
CA ASN A 80 -22.64 15.79 8.58
C ASN A 80 -21.51 14.74 8.68
N ILE A 81 -21.57 13.84 9.66
CA ILE A 81 -20.58 12.77 9.85
C ILE A 81 -20.70 11.75 8.71
N ARG A 82 -21.91 11.47 8.24
CA ARG A 82 -22.16 10.56 7.11
C ARG A 82 -21.62 11.14 5.79
N GLU A 83 -21.84 12.42 5.54
CA GLU A 83 -21.29 13.13 4.37
C GLU A 83 -19.76 13.16 4.40
N TRP A 84 -19.17 13.45 5.57
CA TRP A 84 -17.73 13.41 5.76
C TRP A 84 -17.15 12.00 5.55
N LYS A 85 -17.78 10.96 6.10
CA LYS A 85 -17.37 9.56 5.89
C LYS A 85 -17.37 9.23 4.40
N ASN A 86 -18.43 9.56 3.68
CA ASN A 86 -18.50 9.30 2.24
C ASN A 86 -17.39 10.01 1.47
N LYS A 87 -17.06 11.26 1.82
CA LYS A 87 -15.96 12.00 1.19
C LYS A 87 -14.58 11.39 1.48
N MET A 88 -14.35 10.90 2.70
CA MET A 88 -13.06 10.32 3.10
C MET A 88 -12.83 8.90 2.56
N PHE A 89 -13.88 8.08 2.53
CA PHE A 89 -13.76 6.65 2.25
C PHE A 89 -14.31 6.22 0.88
N SER A 90 -15.10 7.07 0.18
CA SER A 90 -15.50 6.75 -1.19
C SER A 90 -14.32 6.94 -2.14
N LYS A 91 -13.65 5.82 -2.45
CA LYS A 91 -12.75 5.73 -3.59
C LYS A 91 -13.52 5.15 -4.78
N PRO A 92 -13.27 5.60 -6.01
CA PRO A 92 -13.81 4.94 -7.20
C PRO A 92 -13.36 3.48 -7.18
N ARG A 93 -14.32 2.57 -6.96
CA ARG A 93 -14.08 1.12 -7.01
C ARG A 93 -13.76 0.76 -8.46
N ARG A 94 -12.47 0.69 -8.80
CA ARG A 94 -12.05 0.06 -10.06
C ARG A 94 -12.45 -1.41 -9.97
N LYS A 95 -13.42 -1.83 -10.79
CA LYS A 95 -13.81 -3.25 -10.91
C LYS A 95 -12.55 -4.04 -11.27
N THR A 96 -12.05 -4.83 -10.32
CA THR A 96 -10.96 -5.77 -10.60
C THR A 96 -11.66 -7.09 -10.94
N VAL A 97 -11.72 -7.42 -12.23
CA VAL A 97 -12.26 -8.71 -12.66
C VAL A 97 -11.16 -9.74 -12.43
N LEU A 98 -11.38 -10.67 -11.51
CA LEU A 98 -10.54 -11.84 -11.32
C LEU A 98 -10.94 -12.87 -12.37
N VAL A 99 -10.10 -13.09 -13.39
CA VAL A 99 -10.28 -14.19 -14.32
C VAL A 99 -9.36 -15.32 -13.86
N VAL A 100 -9.95 -16.37 -13.29
CA VAL A 100 -9.23 -17.58 -12.89
C VAL A 100 -9.41 -18.59 -14.02
N TYR A 101 -8.31 -18.99 -14.68
CA TYR A 101 -8.36 -20.11 -15.61
C TYR A 101 -8.18 -21.42 -14.83
N LYS A 102 -9.20 -22.27 -14.90
CA LYS A 102 -9.13 -23.65 -14.40
C LYS A 102 -8.18 -24.40 -15.33
N LYS A 103 -7.15 -25.03 -14.76
CA LYS A 103 -6.21 -25.86 -15.52
C LYS A 103 -7.00 -27.03 -16.12
N SER A 104 -7.03 -27.14 -17.44
CA SER A 104 -7.40 -28.39 -18.11
C SER A 104 -6.13 -29.24 -18.19
N ASP A 105 -6.25 -30.51 -17.83
CA ASP A 105 -5.16 -31.49 -17.73
C ASP A 105 -4.36 -31.65 -19.02
#